data_AF-A0A6P5ZL69-F1
#
_entry.id   AF-A0A6P5ZL69-F1
#
_cell.length_a   1.000
_cell.length_b   1.000
_cell.length_c   1.000
_cell.angle_alpha   90.00
_cell.angle_beta   90.00
_cell.angle_gamma   90.00
#
_symmetry.space_group_name_H-M   'P 1'
#
loop_
_entity.id
_entity.type
_entity.pdbx_description
1 polymer ?
#
loop_
_entity_poly.entity_id
_entity_poly.type
_entity_poly.pdbx_seq_one_letter_code
_entity_poly.pdbx_strand_id
1 'polypeptide(L)'
;MLLASIMEVCLKYHTDYLTWTGFWLYRPINNQEVEEKEFEAEATTIVFHYHSSRKMEGAVRVQILSQAGISEVPSQYIQPPENRLTPISNILTSLSCSNVPAIDLSHEKESVIADIREACREWGAFHVINHGGYGSRMLVSSQNDTVLDWRDYFDHHTLPLSRRNPSFWPHFPPEYRTLVADYSDEMIVLARRLLRLISESLGLRASCIEDAVGEFYQNITASYYPPCPQPELTLGLQSHSDMGSITLLIQDDVGGLQVLKDGEWLTVQPLPDAILVLLADQTEIITNGKYRSSVHRAVTNASKARLSVACFHDPAKEVRVSPASDLVSQSSPPHYSSIVYGDYVSSWYSKGPEGKRNLDALLLDT
;
A
#
# COMPACT_ATOMS: atom_id res chain seq x y z
N MET A 1 21.33 -4.41 -11.98
CA MET A 1 21.86 -3.23 -11.25
C MET A 1 20.76 -2.41 -10.59
N LEU A 2 19.75 -1.90 -11.31
CA LEU A 2 18.68 -1.05 -10.74
C LEU A 2 17.87 -1.73 -9.60
N LEU A 3 17.49 -3.00 -9.75
CA LEU A 3 16.71 -3.75 -8.74
C LEU A 3 17.44 -3.88 -7.39
N ALA A 4 18.73 -4.23 -7.44
CA ALA A 4 19.59 -4.31 -6.27
C ALA A 4 19.78 -2.94 -5.62
N SER A 5 19.96 -1.89 -6.43
CA SER A 5 20.10 -0.52 -5.94
C SER A 5 18.84 -0.03 -5.22
N ILE A 6 17.63 -0.34 -5.71
CA ILE A 6 16.37 0.04 -5.04
C ILE A 6 16.24 -0.67 -3.70
N MET A 7 16.46 -1.97 -3.66
CA MET A 7 16.37 -2.75 -2.43
C MET A 7 17.43 -2.29 -1.41
N GLU A 8 18.65 -2.02 -1.85
CA GLU A 8 19.73 -1.51 -1.00
C GLU A 8 19.42 -0.09 -0.47
N VAL A 9 18.84 0.77 -1.30
CA VAL A 9 18.47 2.14 -0.96
C VAL A 9 17.26 2.18 -0.01
N CYS A 10 16.24 1.36 -0.25
CA CYS A 10 15.13 1.16 0.68
C CYS A 10 15.62 0.54 2.00
N LEU A 11 16.58 -0.38 1.97
CA LEU A 11 17.18 -0.93 3.19
C LEU A 11 17.97 0.14 3.96
N LYS A 12 18.83 0.92 3.30
CA LYS A 12 19.57 2.05 3.90
C LYS A 12 18.63 3.06 4.54
N TYR A 13 17.51 3.35 3.88
CA TYR A 13 16.47 4.20 4.46
C TYR A 13 15.94 3.65 5.78
N HIS A 14 15.60 2.37 5.83
CA HIS A 14 15.06 1.72 7.03
C HIS A 14 16.10 1.54 8.15
N THR A 15 17.40 1.42 7.84
CA THR A 15 18.46 1.30 8.85
C THR A 15 18.89 2.64 9.43
N ASP A 16 19.01 3.69 8.61
CA ASP A 16 19.65 4.94 9.02
C ASP A 16 18.71 5.94 9.71
N TYR A 17 17.39 5.83 9.47
CA TYR A 17 16.40 6.67 10.17
C TYR A 17 16.40 6.46 11.69
N LEU A 18 16.99 5.36 12.19
CA LEU A 18 17.15 5.07 13.62
C LEU A 18 18.33 5.81 14.26
N THR A 19 19.27 6.33 13.48
CA THR A 19 20.38 7.14 14.00
C THR A 19 20.04 8.62 14.13
N TRP A 20 18.87 9.04 13.63
CA TRP A 20 18.43 10.43 13.57
C TRP A 20 17.42 10.82 14.68
N THR A 21 17.49 10.19 15.86
CA THR A 21 16.84 10.68 17.08
C THR A 21 17.69 11.70 17.86
N GLY A 22 18.86 12.08 17.32
CA GLY A 22 19.89 12.87 18.02
C GLY A 22 20.04 14.35 17.65
N PHE A 23 19.07 15.01 17.02
CA PHE A 23 19.19 16.44 16.67
C PHE A 23 17.95 17.28 17.03
N TRP A 24 17.64 17.32 18.33
CA TRP A 24 16.91 18.43 18.94
C TRP A 24 17.68 18.95 20.14
N LEU A 25 18.80 19.62 19.88
CA LEU A 25 19.41 20.55 20.83
C LEU A 25 19.51 21.92 20.16
N TYR A 26 18.47 22.71 20.40
CA TYR A 26 18.49 24.15 20.63
C TYR A 26 19.65 24.95 20.02
N ARG A 27 19.37 25.77 19.00
CA ARG A 27 20.05 27.06 18.81
C ARG A 27 19.04 28.16 18.47
N PRO A 28 19.10 29.34 19.12
CA PRO A 28 18.12 30.39 18.94
C PRO A 28 18.25 31.08 17.58
N ILE A 29 17.11 31.57 17.11
CA ILE A 29 16.87 32.43 15.96
C ILE A 29 17.69 33.73 16.07
N ASN A 30 18.32 34.15 14.97
CA ASN A 30 18.61 35.55 14.72
C ASN A 30 17.86 35.98 13.45
N ASN A 31 17.05 37.02 13.63
CA ASN A 31 16.24 37.71 12.65
C ASN A 31 17.05 38.11 11.41
N GLN A 32 16.48 37.88 10.22
CA GLN A 32 16.43 38.91 9.19
C GLN A 32 15.28 38.63 8.19
N GLU A 33 14.49 39.68 7.99
CA GLU A 33 13.34 39.79 7.10
C GLU A 33 13.71 39.49 5.64
N VAL A 34 12.83 38.78 4.92
CA VAL A 34 12.74 38.91 3.45
C VAL A 34 11.28 38.93 3.04
N GLU A 35 10.97 39.94 2.24
CA GLU A 35 9.68 40.45 1.79
C GLU A 35 8.79 39.43 1.04
N GLU A 36 7.49 39.58 1.28
CA GLU A 36 6.39 38.99 0.54
C GLU A 36 6.35 39.51 -0.91
N LYS A 37 6.09 38.62 -1.86
CA LYS A 37 5.45 38.97 -3.13
C LYS A 37 4.28 38.05 -3.40
N GLU A 38 3.10 38.65 -3.37
CA GLU A 38 1.84 38.11 -3.86
C GLU A 38 1.93 37.79 -5.35
N PHE A 39 1.38 36.65 -5.74
CA PHE A 39 0.85 36.41 -7.08
C PHE A 39 -0.53 35.77 -6.91
N GLU A 40 -1.56 36.52 -7.28
CA GLU A 40 -2.91 36.02 -7.50
C GLU A 40 -2.92 35.11 -8.73
N ALA A 41 -3.51 33.93 -8.59
CA ALA A 41 -4.06 33.16 -9.69
C ALA A 41 -5.34 32.49 -9.20
N GLU A 42 -6.47 32.96 -9.73
CA GLU A 42 -7.78 32.34 -9.61
C GLU A 42 -7.71 30.91 -10.15
N ALA A 43 -7.97 29.92 -9.29
CA ALA A 43 -8.25 28.57 -9.70
C ALA A 43 -9.48 28.07 -8.94
N THR A 44 -10.52 27.80 -9.71
CA THR A 44 -11.79 27.21 -9.29
C THR A 44 -11.55 26.00 -8.37
N THR A 45 -11.94 26.14 -7.11
CA THR A 45 -11.90 25.08 -6.10
C THR A 45 -12.78 23.91 -6.52
N ILE A 46 -12.18 22.88 -7.14
CA ILE A 46 -12.75 21.54 -7.15
C ILE A 46 -12.30 20.89 -5.84
N VAL A 47 -13.24 20.76 -4.91
CA VAL A 47 -13.04 20.07 -3.63
C VAL A 47 -12.82 18.59 -3.91
N PHE A 48 -11.56 18.16 -3.98
CA PHE A 48 -11.20 16.75 -3.98
C PHE A 48 -11.51 16.18 -2.59
N HIS A 49 -12.56 15.37 -2.48
CA HIS A 49 -12.81 14.57 -1.28
C HIS A 49 -11.72 13.49 -1.17
N TYR A 50 -10.66 13.81 -0.43
CA TYR A 50 -9.59 12.90 -0.08
C TYR A 50 -10.12 11.91 0.97
N HIS A 51 -10.24 10.63 0.63
CA HIS A 51 -10.31 9.59 1.65
C HIS A 51 -8.90 9.38 2.19
N SER A 52 -8.52 10.28 3.09
CA SER A 52 -7.42 10.12 4.04
C SER A 52 -7.54 8.73 4.65
N SER A 53 -6.45 7.96 4.60
CA SER A 53 -6.24 6.86 5.51
C SER A 53 -6.24 7.44 6.93
N ARG A 54 -7.42 7.57 7.55
CA ARG A 54 -7.55 7.91 8.96
C ARG A 54 -6.76 6.89 9.76
N LYS A 55 -5.57 7.28 10.22
CA LYS A 55 -4.82 6.58 11.25
C LYS A 55 -5.40 6.99 12.60
N MET A 56 -5.87 6.01 13.35
CA MET A 56 -6.25 6.19 14.75
C MET A 56 -5.02 6.59 15.58
N GLU A 57 -5.24 7.38 16.63
CA GLU A 57 -4.30 7.60 17.71
C GLU A 57 -3.75 6.25 18.23
N GLY A 58 -2.42 6.08 18.29
CA GLY A 58 -1.78 4.95 19.00
C GLY A 58 -1.15 3.82 18.17
N ALA A 59 -1.10 3.87 16.84
CA ALA A 59 -0.40 2.84 16.05
C ALA A 59 1.13 3.06 16.05
N VAL A 60 1.87 2.25 16.82
CA VAL A 60 3.34 2.25 16.90
C VAL A 60 3.94 1.57 15.66
N ARG A 61 5.07 2.08 15.15
CA ARG A 61 5.85 1.46 14.06
C ARG A 61 6.25 0.04 14.46
N VAL A 62 5.98 -0.93 13.60
CA VAL A 62 6.26 -2.35 13.89
C VAL A 62 7.76 -2.58 14.03
N GLN A 63 8.58 -1.84 13.28
CA GLN A 63 10.03 -1.86 13.41
C GLN A 63 10.50 -1.50 14.83
N ILE A 64 9.88 -0.50 15.47
CA ILE A 64 10.22 -0.08 16.83
C ILE A 64 9.84 -1.19 17.83
N LEU A 65 8.66 -1.80 17.66
CA LEU A 65 8.21 -2.91 18.51
C LEU A 65 9.16 -4.12 18.42
N SER A 66 9.58 -4.47 17.21
CA SER A 66 10.54 -5.56 16.98
C SER A 66 11.91 -5.26 17.62
N GLN A 67 12.40 -4.02 17.50
CA GLN A 67 13.70 -3.61 18.07
C GLN A 67 13.69 -3.46 19.59
N ALA A 68 12.54 -3.19 20.19
CA ALA A 68 12.37 -3.23 21.64
C ALA A 68 12.53 -4.65 22.22
N GLY A 69 12.61 -5.68 21.37
CA GLY A 69 12.87 -7.06 21.79
C GLY A 69 11.69 -7.67 22.55
N ILE A 70 10.45 -7.28 22.21
CA ILE A 70 9.26 -7.81 22.87
C ILE A 70 9.17 -9.32 22.65
N SER A 71 8.74 -10.04 23.69
CA SER A 71 8.57 -11.50 23.65
C SER A 71 7.21 -11.95 23.10
N GLU A 72 6.21 -11.05 23.11
CA GLU A 72 4.84 -11.34 22.70
C GLU A 72 4.33 -10.28 21.72
N VAL A 73 3.55 -10.71 20.74
CA VAL A 73 2.92 -9.83 19.75
C VAL A 73 1.70 -9.15 20.38
N PRO A 74 1.58 -7.80 20.33
CA PRO A 74 0.41 -7.11 20.87
C PRO A 74 -0.88 -7.58 20.21
N SER A 75 -1.98 -7.61 20.99
CA SER A 75 -3.24 -8.21 20.56
C SER A 75 -3.80 -7.66 19.26
N GLN A 76 -3.55 -6.37 18.95
CA GLN A 76 -4.02 -5.76 17.70
C GLN A 76 -3.35 -6.33 16.43
N TYR A 77 -2.24 -7.08 16.54
CA TYR A 77 -1.58 -7.75 15.41
C TYR A 77 -1.90 -9.25 15.33
N ILE A 78 -2.65 -9.79 16.30
CA ILE A 78 -3.01 -11.21 16.35
C ILE A 78 -4.18 -11.46 15.40
N GLN A 79 -3.97 -12.27 14.36
CA GLN A 79 -5.00 -12.65 13.39
C GLN A 79 -6.14 -13.45 14.06
N PRO A 80 -7.36 -13.48 13.49
CA PRO A 80 -8.39 -14.39 13.97
C PRO A 80 -8.00 -15.87 13.71
N PRO A 81 -8.53 -16.84 14.47
CA PRO A 81 -8.09 -18.25 14.44
C PRO A 81 -7.99 -18.86 13.04
N GLU A 82 -8.93 -18.54 12.15
CA GLU A 82 -9.00 -19.00 10.76
C GLU A 82 -7.83 -18.52 9.89
N ASN A 83 -7.21 -17.40 10.26
CA ASN A 83 -6.09 -16.79 9.53
C ASN A 83 -4.73 -17.04 10.20
N ARG A 84 -4.71 -17.65 11.40
CA ARG A 84 -3.47 -18.05 12.10
C ARG A 84 -2.86 -19.29 11.47
N LEU A 85 -1.54 -19.41 11.54
CA LEU A 85 -0.86 -20.67 11.25
C LEU A 85 -1.03 -21.56 12.50
N THR A 86 -1.64 -22.75 12.37
CA THR A 86 -1.98 -23.63 13.53
C THR A 86 -0.75 -24.42 14.06
N PRO A 87 -0.71 -24.89 15.34
CA PRO A 87 -1.81 -24.97 16.33
C PRO A 87 -1.57 -24.55 17.82
N ILE A 88 -2.67 -24.06 18.46
CA ILE A 88 -3.17 -24.15 19.87
C ILE A 88 -2.65 -23.21 21.02
N SER A 89 -3.55 -22.25 21.40
CA SER A 89 -3.99 -21.70 22.72
C SER A 89 -2.97 -21.17 23.79
N ASN A 90 -3.11 -20.06 24.54
CA ASN A 90 -4.28 -19.31 25.06
C ASN A 90 -3.89 -17.91 25.72
N ILE A 91 -4.77 -16.90 25.55
CA ILE A 91 -5.28 -15.84 26.50
C ILE A 91 -4.51 -14.54 26.91
N LEU A 92 -5.11 -13.38 26.49
CA LEU A 92 -5.50 -12.06 27.09
C LEU A 92 -4.73 -11.43 28.30
N THR A 93 -4.59 -10.10 28.53
CA THR A 93 -5.51 -8.93 28.41
C THR A 93 -4.78 -7.56 28.62
N SER A 94 -5.53 -6.47 28.42
CA SER A 94 -5.24 -5.01 28.27
C SER A 94 -4.61 -4.19 29.42
N LEU A 95 -4.26 -2.91 29.12
CA LEU A 95 -4.74 -1.69 29.83
C LEU A 95 -4.30 -0.37 29.14
N SER A 96 -5.12 0.68 29.27
CA SER A 96 -5.07 2.00 28.62
C SER A 96 -4.29 3.08 29.40
N CYS A 97 -3.74 4.09 28.70
CA CYS A 97 -3.19 5.32 29.27
C CYS A 97 -3.61 6.56 28.43
N SER A 98 -3.78 7.70 29.09
CA SER A 98 -4.19 8.99 28.52
C SER A 98 -3.16 9.54 27.53
N ASN A 99 -3.60 9.91 26.32
CA ASN A 99 -2.70 10.21 25.19
C ASN A 99 -2.41 11.70 25.00
N VAL A 100 -1.15 11.98 24.63
CA VAL A 100 -0.65 13.24 24.08
C VAL A 100 -1.43 13.59 22.78
N PRO A 101 -1.86 14.86 22.58
CA PRO A 101 -2.76 15.24 21.48
C PRO A 101 -2.14 14.98 20.10
N ALA A 102 -2.97 14.59 19.12
CA ALA A 102 -2.56 14.38 17.73
C ALA A 102 -3.06 15.50 16.81
N ILE A 103 -2.20 15.99 15.92
CA ILE A 103 -2.45 17.11 15.01
C ILE A 103 -2.44 16.61 13.57
N ASP A 104 -3.56 16.82 12.87
CA ASP A 104 -3.77 16.37 11.50
C ASP A 104 -3.29 17.40 10.47
N LEU A 105 -2.16 17.14 9.80
CA LEU A 105 -1.63 18.06 8.78
C LEU A 105 -2.43 18.07 7.46
N SER A 106 -3.45 17.23 7.32
CA SER A 106 -4.35 17.27 6.16
C SER A 106 -5.47 18.31 6.29
N HIS A 107 -5.62 18.94 7.46
CA HIS A 107 -6.57 20.03 7.68
C HIS A 107 -6.07 21.36 7.08
N GLU A 108 -6.99 22.33 6.96
CA GLU A 108 -6.63 23.69 6.53
C GLU A 108 -5.58 24.30 7.46
N LYS A 109 -4.64 25.04 6.88
CA LYS A 109 -3.43 25.54 7.53
C LYS A 109 -3.73 26.29 8.83
N GLU A 110 -4.80 27.10 8.83
CA GLU A 110 -5.23 27.90 9.97
C GLU A 110 -5.70 27.02 11.14
N SER A 111 -6.42 25.93 10.86
CA SER A 111 -6.83 24.94 11.87
C SER A 111 -5.63 24.20 12.45
N VAL A 112 -4.71 23.77 11.57
CA VAL A 112 -3.48 23.08 11.99
C VAL A 112 -2.64 23.97 12.91
N ILE A 113 -2.51 25.26 12.57
CA ILE A 113 -1.77 26.23 13.41
C ILE A 113 -2.46 26.41 14.78
N ALA A 114 -3.80 26.44 14.81
CA ALA A 114 -4.55 26.55 16.05
C ALA A 114 -4.32 25.31 16.95
N ASP A 115 -4.42 24.11 16.38
CA ASP A 115 -4.19 22.84 17.08
C ASP A 115 -2.75 22.73 17.61
N ILE A 116 -1.75 23.16 16.81
CA ILE A 116 -0.33 23.21 17.24
C ILE A 116 -0.16 24.17 18.40
N ARG A 117 -0.80 25.34 18.35
CA ARG A 117 -0.70 26.35 19.39
C ARG A 117 -1.32 25.84 20.70
N GLU A 118 -2.48 25.21 20.63
CA GLU A 118 -3.16 24.59 21.77
C GLU A 118 -2.30 23.49 22.40
N ALA A 119 -1.81 22.55 21.58
CA ALA A 119 -1.03 21.43 22.08
C ALA A 119 0.34 21.87 22.65
N CYS A 120 1.01 22.84 22.02
CA CYS A 120 2.21 23.47 22.59
C CYS A 120 1.94 24.11 23.96
N ARG A 121 0.80 24.80 24.10
CA ARG A 121 0.45 25.55 25.31
C ARG A 121 0.07 24.63 26.47
N GLU A 122 -0.74 23.61 26.20
CA GLU A 122 -1.32 22.75 27.24
C GLU A 122 -0.46 21.51 27.55
N TRP A 123 0.27 20.99 26.56
CA TRP A 123 0.97 19.70 26.68
C TRP A 123 2.49 19.79 26.50
N GLY A 124 2.99 20.78 25.75
CA GLY A 124 4.40 20.88 25.38
C GLY A 124 4.90 19.73 24.47
N ALA A 125 4.00 18.84 24.06
CA ALA A 125 4.24 17.71 23.17
C ALA A 125 2.94 17.39 22.40
N PHE A 126 3.07 16.95 21.16
CA PHE A 126 1.96 16.47 20.34
C PHE A 126 2.45 15.45 19.31
N HIS A 127 1.57 14.55 18.89
CA HIS A 127 1.75 13.71 17.72
C HIS A 127 1.35 14.48 16.47
N VAL A 128 1.99 14.20 15.34
CA VAL A 128 1.59 14.73 14.03
C VAL A 128 1.08 13.55 13.20
N ILE A 129 -0.10 13.69 12.60
CA ILE A 129 -0.74 12.67 11.75
C ILE A 129 -1.02 13.25 10.35
N ASN A 130 -1.20 12.36 9.35
CA ASN A 130 -1.43 12.72 7.95
C ASN A 130 -0.37 13.66 7.33
N HIS A 131 0.87 13.59 7.81
CA HIS A 131 2.04 14.27 7.25
C HIS A 131 2.57 13.65 5.93
N GLY A 132 1.80 12.74 5.31
CA GLY A 132 2.18 11.98 4.11
C GLY A 132 3.08 10.76 4.36
N GLY A 133 2.95 9.75 3.49
CA GLY A 133 3.98 8.72 3.22
C GLY A 133 4.03 7.47 4.11
N TYR A 134 3.39 7.42 5.28
CA TYR A 134 3.59 6.30 6.23
C TYR A 134 2.31 5.63 6.68
N GLY A 135 2.21 4.32 6.45
CA GLY A 135 1.07 3.51 6.87
C GLY A 135 1.46 2.21 7.57
N SER A 136 0.52 1.67 8.35
CA SER A 136 0.56 0.32 8.94
C SER A 136 -0.78 -0.41 8.76
N ARG A 137 -1.70 0.16 7.96
CA ARG A 137 -3.07 -0.36 7.78
C ARG A 137 -3.55 -0.15 6.34
N MET A 138 -3.85 -1.25 5.64
CA MET A 138 -4.44 -1.23 4.29
C MET A 138 -5.98 -1.39 4.30
N LEU A 139 -6.56 -1.91 5.39
CA LEU A 139 -8.00 -2.18 5.51
C LEU A 139 -8.67 -1.26 6.55
N VAL A 140 -9.73 -0.57 6.14
CA VAL A 140 -10.67 0.09 7.05
C VAL A 140 -11.94 -0.76 7.08
N SER A 141 -12.13 -1.58 8.11
CA SER A 141 -13.49 -2.00 8.46
C SER A 141 -14.03 -1.03 9.50
N SER A 142 -15.33 -0.76 9.45
CA SER A 142 -16.07 0.12 10.35
C SER A 142 -16.34 -0.48 11.74
N GLN A 143 -15.72 -1.63 12.05
CA GLN A 143 -15.88 -2.35 13.31
C GLN A 143 -14.51 -2.45 14.00
N ASN A 144 -14.49 -2.29 15.32
CA ASN A 144 -13.30 -2.31 16.21
C ASN A 144 -12.50 -3.64 16.22
N ASP A 145 -12.72 -4.53 15.25
CA ASP A 145 -12.11 -5.86 15.12
C ASP A 145 -11.04 -5.92 14.01
N THR A 146 -10.52 -4.78 13.55
CA THR A 146 -9.49 -4.77 12.49
C THR A 146 -8.10 -5.11 13.03
N VAL A 147 -7.63 -6.32 12.72
CA VAL A 147 -6.25 -6.76 12.98
C VAL A 147 -5.27 -5.98 12.08
N LEU A 148 -4.17 -5.52 12.66
CA LEU A 148 -3.08 -4.80 11.99
C LEU A 148 -2.08 -5.77 11.35
N ASP A 149 -1.49 -5.32 10.24
CA ASP A 149 -0.36 -5.99 9.59
C ASP A 149 0.93 -5.82 10.41
N TRP A 150 1.73 -6.88 10.54
CA TRP A 150 3.10 -6.81 11.07
C TRP A 150 4.08 -6.27 10.01
N ARG A 151 3.83 -5.04 9.57
CA ARG A 151 4.53 -4.38 8.48
C ARG A 151 4.51 -2.88 8.65
N ASP A 152 5.63 -2.26 8.32
CA ASP A 152 5.71 -0.84 8.02
C ASP A 152 5.81 -0.67 6.50
N TYR A 153 5.14 0.33 5.92
CA TYR A 153 5.29 0.61 4.50
C TYR A 153 5.39 2.10 4.18
N PHE A 154 5.90 2.39 3.00
CA PHE A 154 6.03 3.73 2.44
C PHE A 154 5.56 3.76 0.98
N ASP A 155 4.64 4.68 0.68
CA ASP A 155 4.00 4.82 -0.63
C ASP A 155 4.55 5.98 -1.45
N HIS A 156 4.63 5.76 -2.77
CA HIS A 156 5.02 6.76 -3.75
C HIS A 156 4.00 6.77 -4.87
N HIS A 157 3.27 7.88 -5.01
CA HIS A 157 2.47 8.15 -6.19
C HIS A 157 3.39 8.58 -7.33
N THR A 158 3.49 7.78 -8.40
CA THR A 158 4.49 7.98 -9.45
C THR A 158 3.90 8.28 -10.82
N LEU A 159 2.73 7.74 -11.15
CA LEU A 159 2.00 8.06 -12.38
C LEU A 159 0.50 8.32 -12.12
N PRO A 160 -0.16 9.13 -12.96
CA PRO A 160 0.42 9.98 -14.01
C PRO A 160 1.39 11.03 -13.45
N LEU A 161 2.20 11.68 -14.30
CA LEU A 161 3.24 12.62 -13.84
C LEU A 161 2.66 13.78 -13.00
N SER A 162 1.40 14.15 -13.22
CA SER A 162 0.67 15.13 -12.40
C SER A 162 0.54 14.73 -10.93
N ARG A 163 0.62 13.43 -10.61
CA ARG A 163 0.63 12.89 -9.24
C ARG A 163 2.03 12.69 -8.67
N ARG A 164 3.08 12.77 -9.50
CA ARG A 164 4.46 12.55 -9.07
C ARG A 164 4.96 13.75 -8.29
N ASN A 165 5.09 13.60 -6.97
CA ASN A 165 5.65 14.66 -6.14
C ASN A 165 6.81 14.14 -5.27
N PRO A 166 8.05 14.16 -5.80
CA PRO A 166 9.23 13.66 -5.09
C PRO A 166 9.56 14.41 -3.80
N SER A 167 9.01 15.61 -3.57
CA SER A 167 9.24 16.35 -2.31
C SER A 167 8.70 15.62 -1.09
N PHE A 168 7.66 14.79 -1.27
CA PHE A 168 7.09 13.93 -0.23
C PHE A 168 7.81 12.58 -0.08
N TRP A 169 8.78 12.29 -0.94
CA TRP A 169 9.57 11.05 -0.85
C TRP A 169 10.83 11.26 -0.01
N PRO A 170 11.42 10.18 0.54
CA PRO A 170 12.70 10.24 1.22
C PRO A 170 13.74 11.02 0.43
N HIS A 171 14.38 11.98 1.10
CA HIS A 171 15.52 12.70 0.53
C HIS A 171 16.84 11.91 0.73
N PHE A 172 16.88 11.02 1.71
CA PHE A 172 18.04 10.17 1.98
C PHE A 172 17.75 8.70 1.61
N PRO A 173 18.72 7.97 1.01
CA PRO A 173 19.96 8.51 0.44
C PRO A 173 19.69 9.51 -0.69
N PRO A 174 20.62 10.45 -1.01
CA PRO A 174 20.37 11.54 -1.97
C PRO A 174 19.82 11.09 -3.33
N GLU A 175 20.19 9.88 -3.75
CA GLU A 175 19.80 9.27 -5.01
C GLU A 175 18.39 8.65 -4.97
N TYR A 176 17.77 8.51 -3.79
CA TYR A 176 16.50 7.80 -3.59
C TYR A 176 15.40 8.30 -4.52
N ARG A 177 15.21 9.62 -4.60
CA ARG A 177 14.11 10.22 -5.37
C ARG A 177 14.25 9.97 -6.86
N THR A 178 15.47 10.17 -7.38
CA THR A 178 15.79 9.91 -8.79
C THR A 178 15.64 8.43 -9.09
N LEU A 179 16.16 7.57 -8.21
CA LEU A 179 16.08 6.11 -8.36
C LEU A 179 14.64 5.60 -8.42
N VAL A 180 13.75 6.07 -7.53
CA VAL A 180 12.33 5.71 -7.54
C VAL A 180 11.62 6.22 -8.81
N ALA A 181 11.96 7.42 -9.27
CA ALA A 181 11.42 7.96 -10.52
C ALA A 181 11.85 7.13 -11.73
N ASP A 182 13.15 6.84 -11.86
CA ASP A 182 13.70 6.01 -12.94
C ASP A 182 13.10 4.60 -12.92
N TYR A 183 12.98 4.01 -11.72
CA TYR A 183 12.33 2.70 -11.56
C TYR A 183 10.87 2.72 -12.00
N SER A 184 10.11 3.75 -11.61
CA SER A 184 8.73 3.96 -12.06
C SER A 184 8.63 3.97 -13.58
N ASP A 185 9.54 4.69 -14.25
CA ASP A 185 9.57 4.87 -15.70
C ASP A 185 9.91 3.55 -16.43
N GLU A 186 10.78 2.71 -15.85
CA GLU A 186 11.04 1.36 -16.37
C GLU A 186 9.88 0.37 -16.11
N MET A 187 9.26 0.43 -14.94
CA MET A 187 8.16 -0.48 -14.58
C MET A 187 6.92 -0.29 -15.46
N ILE A 188 6.59 0.96 -15.84
CA ILE A 188 5.46 1.20 -16.73
C ILE A 188 5.70 0.63 -18.14
N VAL A 189 6.95 0.66 -18.63
CA VAL A 189 7.31 0.05 -19.92
C VAL A 189 7.13 -1.46 -19.87
N LEU A 190 7.58 -2.09 -18.78
CA LEU A 190 7.41 -3.53 -18.57
C LEU A 190 5.94 -3.92 -18.42
N ALA A 191 5.16 -3.19 -17.62
CA ALA A 191 3.73 -3.45 -17.41
C ALA A 191 2.95 -3.42 -18.73
N ARG A 192 3.17 -2.38 -19.56
CA ARG A 192 2.55 -2.28 -20.90
C ARG A 192 2.90 -3.46 -21.79
N ARG A 193 4.18 -3.84 -21.82
CA ARG A 193 4.64 -4.98 -22.63
C ARG A 193 3.97 -6.28 -22.19
N LEU A 194 3.87 -6.53 -20.89
CA LEU A 194 3.23 -7.73 -20.35
C LEU A 194 1.73 -7.76 -20.65
N LEU A 195 1.01 -6.66 -20.44
CA LEU A 195 -0.43 -6.58 -20.72
C LEU A 195 -0.75 -6.78 -22.21
N ARG A 196 0.13 -6.35 -23.10
CA ARG A 196 0.02 -6.63 -24.54
C ARG A 196 0.16 -8.10 -24.87
N LEU A 197 1.18 -8.75 -24.34
CA LEU A 197 1.40 -10.20 -24.51
C LEU A 197 0.25 -11.02 -23.90
N ILE A 198 -0.27 -10.61 -22.75
CA ILE A 198 -1.44 -11.22 -22.11
C ILE A 198 -2.66 -11.10 -23.03
N SER A 199 -2.89 -9.93 -23.64
CA SER A 199 -3.98 -9.75 -24.60
C SER A 199 -3.84 -10.68 -25.81
N GLU A 200 -2.66 -10.72 -26.44
CA GLU A 200 -2.39 -11.59 -27.60
C GLU A 200 -2.55 -13.07 -27.27
N SER A 201 -2.16 -13.50 -26.06
CA SER A 201 -2.29 -14.89 -25.62
C SER A 201 -3.75 -15.37 -25.51
N LEU A 202 -4.71 -14.43 -25.44
CA LEU A 202 -6.15 -14.68 -25.46
C LEU A 202 -6.77 -14.53 -26.86
N GLY A 203 -5.96 -14.27 -27.89
CA GLY A 203 -6.41 -14.00 -29.25
C GLY A 203 -6.99 -12.59 -29.44
N LEU A 204 -6.76 -11.67 -28.49
CA LEU A 204 -7.21 -10.28 -28.56
C LEU A 204 -6.21 -9.42 -29.33
N ARG A 205 -6.64 -8.22 -29.73
CA ARG A 205 -5.70 -7.18 -30.17
C ARG A 205 -4.70 -6.92 -29.04
N ALA A 206 -3.42 -6.75 -29.37
CA ALA A 206 -2.37 -6.52 -28.37
C ALA A 206 -2.71 -5.37 -27.40
N SER A 207 -3.32 -4.29 -27.87
CA SER A 207 -3.68 -3.16 -27.01
C SER A 207 -4.95 -3.38 -26.18
N CYS A 208 -5.66 -4.51 -26.26
CA CYS A 208 -7.00 -4.66 -25.69
C CYS A 208 -7.07 -4.35 -24.18
N ILE A 209 -6.20 -4.96 -23.37
CA ILE A 209 -6.21 -4.71 -21.92
C ILE A 209 -5.69 -3.29 -21.61
N GLU A 210 -4.67 -2.82 -22.33
CA GLU A 210 -4.14 -1.46 -22.16
C GLU A 210 -5.20 -0.39 -22.49
N ASP A 211 -5.94 -0.55 -23.58
CA ASP A 211 -7.03 0.34 -24.01
C ASP A 211 -8.17 0.37 -22.97
N ALA A 212 -8.49 -0.78 -22.37
CA ALA A 212 -9.52 -0.90 -21.34
C ALA A 212 -9.13 -0.25 -20.00
N VAL A 213 -7.84 -0.28 -19.67
CA VAL A 213 -7.30 0.37 -18.45
C VAL A 213 -7.13 1.88 -18.67
N GLY A 214 -6.75 2.30 -19.87
CA GLY A 214 -6.52 3.69 -20.22
C GLY A 214 -5.20 4.23 -19.67
N GLU A 215 -5.21 5.47 -19.17
CA GLU A 215 -4.03 6.05 -18.53
C GLU A 215 -3.73 5.32 -17.20
N PHE A 216 -2.50 4.84 -17.06
CA PHE A 216 -2.06 4.15 -15.85
C PHE A 216 -1.84 5.12 -14.70
N TYR A 217 -2.49 4.80 -13.59
CA TYR A 217 -2.17 5.32 -12.28
C TYR A 217 -1.21 4.34 -11.61
N GLN A 218 0.00 4.80 -11.28
CA GLN A 218 1.04 3.96 -10.72
C GLN A 218 1.35 4.38 -9.28
N ASN A 219 1.40 3.39 -8.40
CA ASN A 219 1.86 3.54 -7.02
C ASN A 219 2.99 2.56 -6.75
N ILE A 220 4.04 3.01 -6.07
CA ILE A 220 5.14 2.16 -5.62
C ILE A 220 5.12 2.10 -4.09
N THR A 221 4.96 0.90 -3.55
CA THR A 221 4.94 0.66 -2.11
C THR A 221 6.19 -0.14 -1.71
N ALA A 222 7.05 0.48 -0.91
CA ALA A 222 8.13 -0.22 -0.22
C ALA A 222 7.59 -0.76 1.11
N SER A 223 7.65 -2.07 1.31
CA SER A 223 7.15 -2.76 2.50
C SER A 223 8.29 -3.41 3.28
N TYR A 224 8.39 -3.10 4.57
CA TYR A 224 9.35 -3.66 5.50
C TYR A 224 8.63 -4.49 6.56
N TYR A 225 9.06 -5.74 6.71
CA TYR A 225 8.49 -6.73 7.63
C TYR A 225 9.57 -7.09 8.65
N PRO A 226 9.55 -6.50 9.86
CA PRO A 226 10.52 -6.80 10.90
C PRO A 226 10.40 -8.25 11.39
N PRO A 227 11.46 -8.84 12.01
CA PRO A 227 11.34 -10.10 12.72
C PRO A 227 10.22 -10.07 13.75
N CYS A 228 9.40 -11.11 13.79
CA CYS A 228 8.24 -11.25 14.67
C CYS A 228 8.50 -12.34 15.72
N PRO A 229 8.30 -12.09 17.03
CA PRO A 229 8.55 -13.10 18.06
C PRO A 229 7.56 -14.28 18.01
N GLN A 230 6.34 -14.06 17.48
CA GLN A 230 5.29 -15.08 17.35
C GLN A 230 4.71 -15.05 15.92
N PRO A 231 5.50 -15.44 14.91
CA PRO A 231 5.13 -15.29 13.50
C PRO A 231 3.89 -16.10 13.10
N GLU A 232 3.54 -17.14 13.87
CA GLU A 232 2.34 -17.96 13.70
C GLU A 232 1.04 -17.23 14.05
N LEU A 233 1.11 -16.17 14.86
CA LEU A 233 -0.05 -15.41 15.32
C LEU A 233 -0.40 -14.21 14.44
N THR A 234 0.50 -13.80 13.54
CA THR A 234 0.34 -12.57 12.75
C THR A 234 0.59 -12.79 11.26
N LEU A 235 0.26 -11.79 10.45
CA LEU A 235 0.62 -11.72 9.04
C LEU A 235 1.34 -10.40 8.79
N GLY A 236 2.36 -10.44 7.93
CA GLY A 236 3.01 -9.24 7.45
C GLY A 236 2.09 -8.45 6.51
N LEU A 237 1.28 -9.16 5.72
CA LEU A 237 0.21 -8.58 4.92
C LEU A 237 -0.93 -9.59 4.85
N GLN A 238 -2.13 -9.15 5.24
CA GLN A 238 -3.34 -9.96 5.18
C GLN A 238 -3.65 -10.49 3.76
N SER A 239 -4.43 -11.57 3.71
CA SER A 239 -4.87 -12.19 2.45
C SER A 239 -5.74 -11.24 1.64
N HIS A 240 -5.37 -10.98 0.39
CA HIS A 240 -6.10 -10.13 -0.53
C HIS A 240 -5.80 -10.49 -1.99
N SER A 241 -6.60 -9.96 -2.92
CA SER A 241 -6.22 -9.79 -4.31
C SER A 241 -5.95 -8.31 -4.57
N ASP A 242 -5.07 -8.01 -5.53
CA ASP A 242 -4.80 -6.63 -5.92
C ASP A 242 -5.96 -6.07 -6.73
N MET A 243 -6.38 -4.84 -6.45
CA MET A 243 -7.56 -4.24 -7.10
C MET A 243 -7.31 -3.81 -8.54
N GLY A 244 -6.05 -3.52 -8.88
CA GLY A 244 -5.64 -2.89 -10.13
C GLY A 244 -5.65 -3.80 -11.35
N SER A 245 -4.74 -3.52 -12.30
CA SER A 245 -4.59 -4.33 -13.53
C SER A 245 -3.45 -5.33 -13.43
N ILE A 246 -2.28 -4.88 -12.97
CA ILE A 246 -1.08 -5.70 -12.83
C ILE A 246 -0.15 -5.12 -11.76
N THR A 247 0.43 -5.99 -10.95
CA THR A 247 1.44 -5.63 -9.94
C THR A 247 2.78 -6.26 -10.30
N LEU A 248 3.82 -5.44 -10.29
CA LEU A 248 5.21 -5.86 -10.49
C LEU A 248 5.95 -5.80 -9.14
N LEU A 249 6.35 -6.95 -8.62
CA LEU A 249 6.92 -7.08 -7.29
C LEU A 249 8.39 -7.50 -7.35
N ILE A 250 9.24 -6.74 -6.67
CA ILE A 250 10.59 -7.15 -6.30
C ILE A 250 10.57 -7.54 -4.81
N GLN A 251 11.31 -8.60 -4.48
CA GLN A 251 11.50 -9.05 -3.10
C GLN A 251 12.96 -9.40 -2.85
N ASP A 252 13.35 -9.39 -1.58
CA ASP A 252 14.67 -9.87 -1.15
C ASP A 252 14.76 -11.41 -1.15
N ASP A 253 15.85 -11.94 -0.61
CA ASP A 253 16.13 -13.37 -0.48
C ASP A 253 15.48 -14.02 0.75
N VAL A 254 14.75 -13.27 1.58
CA VAL A 254 14.12 -13.80 2.81
C VAL A 254 12.84 -14.57 2.48
N GLY A 255 12.13 -14.18 1.41
CA GLY A 255 10.87 -14.80 1.02
C GLY A 255 9.74 -14.48 2.00
N GLY A 256 8.60 -15.17 1.90
CA GLY A 256 7.43 -14.94 2.76
C GLY A 256 6.17 -14.52 2.03
N LEU A 257 6.24 -14.26 0.73
CA LEU A 257 5.04 -14.18 -0.10
C LEU A 257 4.42 -15.58 -0.25
N GLN A 258 3.11 -15.68 -0.04
CA GLN A 258 2.33 -16.86 -0.34
C GLN A 258 1.20 -16.52 -1.31
N VAL A 259 0.99 -17.39 -2.29
CA VAL A 259 -0.14 -17.33 -3.23
C VAL A 259 -1.10 -18.46 -2.94
N LEU A 260 -2.40 -18.19 -2.98
CA LEU A 260 -3.43 -19.20 -2.82
C LEU A 260 -3.67 -19.89 -4.16
N LYS A 261 -3.44 -21.20 -4.22
CA LYS A 261 -3.70 -22.02 -5.40
C LYS A 261 -4.44 -23.27 -4.98
N ASP A 262 -5.59 -23.53 -5.63
CA ASP A 262 -6.41 -24.73 -5.40
C ASP A 262 -6.79 -24.93 -3.92
N GLY A 263 -6.97 -23.82 -3.17
CA GLY A 263 -7.29 -23.84 -1.74
C GLY A 263 -6.08 -23.96 -0.82
N GLU A 264 -4.87 -24.10 -1.37
CA GLU A 264 -3.62 -24.25 -0.61
C GLU A 264 -2.72 -23.02 -0.73
N TRP A 265 -2.09 -22.64 0.38
CA TRP A 265 -1.11 -21.55 0.42
C TRP A 265 0.27 -22.04 -0.02
N LEU A 266 0.74 -21.56 -1.17
CA LEU A 266 2.05 -21.90 -1.72
C LEU A 266 3.03 -20.75 -1.51
N THR A 267 4.16 -21.04 -0.86
CA THR A 267 5.25 -20.07 -0.69
C THR A 267 5.96 -19.83 -2.02
N VAL A 268 6.00 -18.59 -2.47
CA VAL A 268 6.75 -18.17 -3.65
C VAL A 268 8.21 -17.98 -3.26
N GLN A 269 9.09 -18.83 -3.80
CA GLN A 269 10.52 -18.71 -3.56
C GLN A 269 11.07 -17.49 -4.30
N PRO A 270 11.85 -16.62 -3.63
CA PRO A 270 12.56 -15.55 -4.32
C PRO A 270 13.48 -16.10 -5.40
N LEU A 271 13.38 -15.52 -6.60
CA LEU A 271 14.29 -15.82 -7.70
C LEU A 271 15.19 -14.60 -7.91
N PRO A 272 16.52 -14.73 -7.82
CA PRO A 272 17.45 -13.63 -8.04
C PRO A 272 17.22 -12.96 -9.41
N ASP A 273 17.31 -11.63 -9.42
CA ASP A 273 17.12 -10.76 -10.61
C ASP A 273 15.74 -10.87 -11.29
N ALA A 274 14.76 -11.54 -10.66
CA ALA A 274 13.42 -11.66 -11.19
C ALA A 274 12.45 -10.61 -10.64
N ILE A 275 11.50 -10.21 -11.49
CA ILE A 275 10.32 -9.45 -11.09
C ILE A 275 9.15 -10.43 -11.08
N LEU A 276 8.49 -10.56 -9.94
CA LEU A 276 7.26 -11.34 -9.84
C LEU A 276 6.09 -10.51 -10.39
N VAL A 277 5.27 -11.15 -11.22
CA VAL A 277 4.08 -10.53 -11.79
C VAL A 277 2.85 -11.12 -11.12
N LEU A 278 1.99 -10.25 -10.58
CA LEU A 278 0.67 -10.62 -10.08
C LEU A 278 -0.38 -9.98 -10.99
N LEU A 279 -1.27 -10.80 -11.54
CA LEU A 279 -2.49 -10.28 -12.17
C LEU A 279 -3.45 -9.82 -11.07
N ALA A 280 -4.10 -8.71 -11.35
CA ALA A 280 -5.01 -8.04 -10.43
C ALA A 280 -6.45 -8.05 -10.96
N ASP A 281 -7.39 -7.62 -10.12
CA ASP A 281 -8.82 -7.84 -10.29
C ASP A 281 -9.37 -7.26 -11.61
N GLN A 282 -8.90 -6.09 -12.06
CA GLN A 282 -9.36 -5.51 -13.33
C GLN A 282 -8.99 -6.39 -14.53
N THR A 283 -7.84 -7.08 -14.49
CA THR A 283 -7.47 -8.02 -15.56
C THR A 283 -8.36 -9.27 -15.54
N GLU A 284 -8.76 -9.78 -14.37
CA GLU A 284 -9.74 -10.89 -14.28
C GLU A 284 -11.09 -10.47 -14.89
N ILE A 285 -11.56 -9.25 -14.61
CA ILE A 285 -12.79 -8.69 -15.19
C ILE A 285 -12.67 -8.57 -16.72
N ILE A 286 -11.63 -7.91 -17.24
CA ILE A 286 -11.44 -7.67 -18.68
C ILE A 286 -11.35 -8.99 -19.44
N THR A 287 -10.68 -9.99 -18.86
CA THR A 287 -10.52 -11.31 -19.49
C THR A 287 -11.73 -12.23 -19.29
N ASN A 288 -12.83 -11.70 -18.73
CA ASN A 288 -14.05 -12.45 -18.43
C ASN A 288 -13.79 -13.72 -17.58
N GLY A 289 -12.79 -13.66 -16.68
CA GLY A 289 -12.42 -14.77 -15.81
C GLY A 289 -11.52 -15.82 -16.44
N LYS A 290 -11.08 -15.64 -17.70
CA LYS A 290 -10.13 -16.56 -18.34
C LYS A 290 -8.77 -16.56 -17.63
N TYR A 291 -8.32 -15.41 -17.16
CA TYR A 291 -7.15 -15.28 -16.29
C TYR A 291 -7.58 -14.81 -14.91
N ARG A 292 -6.92 -15.35 -13.88
CA ARG A 292 -7.28 -15.13 -12.48
C ARG A 292 -6.36 -14.12 -11.83
N SER A 293 -6.97 -13.21 -11.08
CA SER A 293 -6.34 -12.36 -10.09
C SER A 293 -5.83 -13.22 -8.94
N SER A 294 -4.57 -13.01 -8.58
CA SER A 294 -3.89 -13.85 -7.60
C SER A 294 -4.23 -13.42 -6.18
N VAL A 295 -4.90 -14.29 -5.42
CA VAL A 295 -5.06 -14.12 -3.97
C VAL A 295 -3.75 -14.45 -3.30
N HIS A 296 -3.23 -13.54 -2.49
CA HIS A 296 -1.91 -13.65 -1.90
C HIS A 296 -1.84 -12.99 -0.51
N ARG A 297 -0.82 -13.36 0.26
CA ARG A 297 -0.52 -12.81 1.60
C ARG A 297 0.99 -12.76 1.83
N ALA A 298 1.45 -11.99 2.82
CA ALA A 298 2.83 -12.05 3.28
C ALA A 298 2.87 -12.59 4.72
N VAL A 299 3.61 -13.69 4.93
CA VAL A 299 3.88 -14.24 6.26
C VAL A 299 5.11 -13.59 6.88
N THR A 300 5.16 -13.56 8.20
CA THR A 300 6.33 -13.10 8.95
C THR A 300 7.25 -14.27 9.33
N ASN A 301 8.42 -13.95 9.86
CA ASN A 301 9.33 -14.92 10.45
C ASN A 301 10.02 -14.30 11.67
N ALA A 302 10.60 -15.13 12.54
CA ALA A 302 11.24 -14.68 13.78
C ALA A 302 12.71 -14.27 13.63
N SER A 303 13.33 -14.53 12.48
CA SER A 303 14.79 -14.50 12.37
C SER A 303 15.35 -13.34 11.54
N LYS A 304 14.65 -12.95 10.46
CA LYS A 304 15.16 -11.99 9.47
C LYS A 304 14.07 -11.02 9.05
N ALA A 305 14.44 -9.74 8.98
CA ALA A 305 13.59 -8.74 8.36
C ALA A 305 13.46 -9.02 6.86
N ARG A 306 12.27 -8.82 6.31
CA ARG A 306 11.99 -8.93 4.86
C ARG A 306 11.69 -7.55 4.29
N LEU A 307 12.13 -7.30 3.06
CA LEU A 307 11.78 -6.12 2.26
C LEU A 307 11.12 -6.56 0.94
N SER A 308 10.14 -5.78 0.48
CA SER A 308 9.62 -5.91 -0.89
C SER A 308 9.15 -4.57 -1.44
N VAL A 309 9.25 -4.40 -2.76
CA VAL A 309 8.80 -3.20 -3.48
C VAL A 309 7.76 -3.62 -4.51
N ALA A 310 6.50 -3.24 -4.27
CA ALA A 310 5.38 -3.51 -5.16
C ALA A 310 5.11 -2.27 -6.02
N CYS A 311 5.00 -2.45 -7.33
CA CYS A 311 4.62 -1.41 -8.28
C CYS A 311 3.27 -1.76 -8.91
N PHE A 312 2.23 -1.04 -8.48
CA PHE A 312 0.84 -1.24 -8.90
C PHE A 312 0.55 -0.42 -10.15
N HIS A 313 -0.20 -0.99 -11.09
CA HIS A 313 -0.62 -0.34 -12.33
C HIS A 313 -2.15 -0.43 -12.46
N ASP A 314 -2.79 0.69 -12.19
CA ASP A 314 -4.23 0.78 -12.00
C ASP A 314 -4.89 1.66 -13.07
N PRO A 315 -6.19 1.49 -13.35
CA PRO A 315 -6.96 2.47 -14.11
C PRO A 315 -7.13 3.79 -13.35
N ALA A 316 -7.51 4.85 -14.07
CA ALA A 316 -8.04 6.06 -13.44
C ALA A 316 -9.36 5.74 -12.71
N LYS A 317 -9.70 6.52 -11.67
CA LYS A 317 -10.91 6.25 -10.86
C LYS A 317 -12.20 6.34 -11.67
N GLU A 318 -12.21 7.10 -12.75
CA GLU A 318 -13.36 7.34 -13.61
C GLU A 318 -13.51 6.26 -14.70
N VAL A 319 -12.49 5.42 -14.89
CA VAL A 319 -12.49 4.37 -15.92
C VAL A 319 -13.52 3.32 -15.58
N ARG A 320 -14.36 3.01 -16.57
CA ARG A 320 -15.30 1.90 -16.51
C ARG A 320 -14.66 0.66 -17.10
N VAL A 321 -14.54 -0.38 -16.29
CA VAL A 321 -14.00 -1.69 -16.66
C VAL A 321 -15.15 -2.66 -16.91
N SER A 322 -14.99 -3.52 -17.91
CA SER A 322 -15.95 -4.59 -18.26
C SER A 322 -15.23 -5.73 -18.99
N PRO A 323 -15.85 -6.92 -19.08
CA PRO A 323 -15.37 -7.98 -19.97
C PRO A 323 -15.15 -7.49 -21.40
N ALA A 324 -14.03 -7.89 -22.01
CA ALA A 324 -13.73 -7.57 -23.40
C ALA A 324 -14.79 -8.21 -24.31
N SER A 325 -15.35 -7.42 -25.23
CA SER A 325 -16.44 -7.86 -26.12
C SER A 325 -16.07 -9.11 -26.93
N ASP A 326 -14.80 -9.21 -27.33
CA ASP A 326 -14.27 -10.34 -28.11
C ASP A 326 -14.24 -11.67 -27.31
N LEU A 327 -14.36 -11.60 -25.98
CA LEU A 327 -14.44 -12.77 -25.09
C LEU A 327 -15.87 -13.10 -24.64
N VAL A 328 -16.86 -12.31 -25.08
CA VAL A 328 -18.26 -12.47 -24.71
C VAL A 328 -19.07 -12.91 -25.93
N SER A 329 -19.87 -13.96 -25.77
CA SER A 329 -20.76 -14.48 -26.82
C SER A 329 -21.94 -15.23 -26.21
N GLN A 330 -22.86 -15.73 -27.03
CA GLN A 330 -23.97 -16.56 -26.53
C GLN A 330 -23.49 -17.84 -25.82
N SER A 331 -22.36 -18.43 -26.24
CA SER A 331 -21.78 -19.63 -25.63
C SER A 331 -20.79 -19.33 -24.50
N SER A 332 -20.45 -18.07 -24.28
CA SER A 332 -19.57 -17.59 -23.21
C SER A 332 -20.10 -16.23 -22.73
N PRO A 333 -21.19 -16.20 -21.95
CA PRO A 333 -21.79 -14.97 -21.47
C PRO A 333 -20.83 -14.15 -20.59
N PRO A 334 -21.11 -12.87 -20.34
CA PRO A 334 -20.30 -12.09 -19.40
C PRO A 334 -20.44 -12.68 -17.99
N HIS A 335 -19.32 -13.02 -17.36
CA HIS A 335 -19.27 -13.51 -15.98
C HIS A 335 -19.22 -12.36 -14.98
N TYR A 336 -18.79 -11.17 -15.39
CA TYR A 336 -18.71 -9.99 -14.54
C TYR A 336 -19.54 -8.84 -15.09
N SER A 337 -20.18 -8.11 -14.18
CA SER A 337 -20.80 -6.82 -14.47
C SER A 337 -19.76 -5.72 -14.73
N SER A 338 -20.15 -4.67 -15.45
CA SER A 338 -19.30 -3.50 -15.64
C SER A 338 -19.27 -2.63 -14.37
N ILE A 339 -18.09 -2.12 -14.02
CA ILE A 339 -17.88 -1.31 -12.82
C ILE A 339 -16.99 -0.10 -13.11
N VAL A 340 -17.20 1.01 -12.42
CA VAL A 340 -16.27 2.15 -12.42
C VAL A 340 -15.17 1.87 -11.39
N TYR A 341 -13.90 2.01 -11.76
CA TYR A 341 -12.78 1.61 -10.89
C TYR A 341 -12.79 2.33 -9.53
N GLY A 342 -13.14 3.62 -9.49
CA GLY A 342 -13.28 4.39 -8.25
C GLY A 342 -14.38 3.86 -7.31
N ASP A 343 -15.50 3.40 -7.88
CA ASP A 343 -16.59 2.77 -7.12
C ASP A 343 -16.15 1.40 -6.60
N TYR A 344 -15.42 0.64 -7.41
CA TYR A 344 -14.84 -0.65 -7.02
C TYR A 344 -13.90 -0.50 -5.81
N VAL A 345 -12.94 0.42 -5.89
CA VAL A 345 -12.01 0.73 -4.80
C VAL A 345 -12.75 1.21 -3.55
N SER A 346 -13.75 2.07 -3.69
CA SER A 346 -14.55 2.58 -2.56
C SER A 346 -15.37 1.48 -1.88
N SER A 347 -15.87 0.51 -2.65
CA SER A 347 -16.62 -0.63 -2.12
C SER A 347 -15.77 -1.50 -1.19
N TRP A 348 -14.48 -1.66 -1.49
CA TRP A 348 -13.55 -2.39 -0.62
C TRP A 348 -13.35 -1.69 0.72
N TYR A 349 -13.11 -0.38 0.72
CA TYR A 349 -12.90 0.38 1.96
C TYR A 349 -14.15 0.49 2.84
N SER A 350 -15.34 0.25 2.30
CA SER A 350 -16.59 0.34 3.06
C SER A 350 -17.07 -1.02 3.57
N LYS A 351 -16.86 -2.10 2.80
CA LYS A 351 -17.36 -3.44 3.14
C LYS A 351 -16.28 -4.37 3.70
N GLY A 352 -15.01 -4.10 3.42
CA GLY A 352 -13.90 -4.99 3.75
C GLY A 352 -14.03 -6.37 3.09
N PRO A 353 -12.99 -7.21 3.16
CA PRO A 353 -13.12 -8.61 2.80
C PRO A 353 -13.93 -9.33 3.89
N GLU A 354 -15.25 -9.48 3.73
CA GLU A 354 -16.07 -10.40 4.53
C GLU A 354 -15.75 -11.88 4.20
N GLY A 355 -14.47 -12.24 4.12
CA GLY A 355 -13.99 -13.56 3.68
C GLY A 355 -14.16 -13.86 2.19
N LYS A 356 -14.56 -12.88 1.37
CA LYS A 356 -14.71 -13.00 -0.10
C LYS A 356 -13.83 -12.00 -0.84
N ARG A 357 -13.51 -12.29 -2.11
CA ARG A 357 -12.82 -11.30 -2.97
C ARG A 357 -13.82 -10.21 -3.34
N ASN A 358 -13.37 -8.96 -3.43
CA ASN A 358 -14.21 -7.86 -3.92
C ASN A 358 -14.88 -8.17 -5.25
N LEU A 359 -14.11 -8.79 -6.13
CA LEU A 359 -14.50 -9.16 -7.48
C LEU A 359 -15.66 -10.18 -7.48
N ASP A 360 -15.84 -10.97 -6.42
CA ASP A 360 -16.95 -11.93 -6.34
C ASP A 360 -18.32 -11.22 -6.22
N ALA A 361 -18.35 -9.96 -5.77
CA ALA A 361 -19.57 -9.14 -5.74
C ALA A 361 -20.02 -8.66 -7.13
N LEU A 362 -19.17 -8.80 -8.15
CA LEU A 362 -19.47 -8.42 -9.54
C LEU A 362 -19.90 -9.60 -10.40
N LEU A 363 -19.87 -10.83 -9.87
CA LEU A 363 -20.27 -12.02 -10.59
C LEU A 363 -21.73 -11.95 -11.01
N LEU A 364 -21.99 -12.28 -12.26
CA LEU A 364 -23.33 -12.41 -12.81
C LEU A 364 -23.79 -13.87 -12.68
N ASP A 365 -25.03 -14.06 -12.22
CA ASP A 365 -25.68 -15.37 -12.31
C ASP A 365 -25.79 -15.72 -13.80
N THR A 366 -24.98 -16.69 -14.23
CA THR A 366 -24.85 -17.11 -15.64
C THR A 366 -25.35 -18.52 -15.86
#